data_AF-A0A935YT62-F1
#
_entry.id   AF-A0A935YT62-F1
#
_cell.length_a   1.000
_cell.length_b   1.000
_cell.length_c   1.000
_cell.angle_alpha   90.00
_cell.angle_beta   90.00
_cell.angle_gamma   90.00
#
_symmetry.space_group_name_H-M   'P 1'
#
loop_
_entity.id
_entity.type
_entity.pdbx_description
1 polymer ?
#
loop_
_entity_poly.entity_id
_entity_poly.type
_entity_poly.pdbx_seq_one_letter_code
_entity_poly.pdbx_strand_id
1 'polypeptide(L)'
;MVDLKKSWVRFRNLPDDVVDTMPEHIRATFLAARQYDFDVELLCPQVNVPGTRRASRRFVLVSDDASEPASGGPLEFDLAALAADVCAARRTFVISTQQSVDIYAAAYAAAVEDLISGYDISLVVETRPAFADAWMRTLLSLGRGGVAGPRETGRGPRKTPSLPRRAESKAQ
;
A
#
# COMPACT_ATOMS: atom_id res chain seq x y z
N MET A 1 -11.92 6.70 -26.34
CA MET A 1 -11.69 7.56 -25.17
C MET A 1 -11.88 6.69 -23.96
N VAL A 2 -10.79 6.28 -23.29
CA VAL A 2 -10.89 5.42 -22.09
C VAL A 2 -11.43 6.29 -20.97
N ASP A 3 -12.59 5.92 -20.40
CA ASP A 3 -13.14 6.59 -19.24
C ASP A 3 -12.32 6.19 -18.00
N LEU A 4 -11.21 6.90 -17.79
CA LEU A 4 -10.29 6.72 -16.66
C LEU A 4 -10.97 7.01 -15.31
N LYS A 5 -12.16 7.63 -15.29
CA LYS A 5 -12.88 7.96 -14.05
C LYS A 5 -13.56 6.75 -13.39
N LYS A 6 -13.50 5.56 -13.97
CA LYS A 6 -14.16 4.34 -13.44
C LYS A 6 -13.27 3.11 -13.34
N SER A 7 -11.96 3.25 -13.52
CA SER A 7 -11.05 2.11 -13.54
C SER A 7 -9.85 2.32 -12.62
N TRP A 8 -9.55 1.27 -11.85
CA TRP A 8 -8.21 1.02 -11.33
C TRP A 8 -7.34 0.72 -12.54
N VAL A 9 -6.18 1.36 -12.61
CA VAL A 9 -5.28 1.17 -13.73
C VAL A 9 -3.93 0.68 -13.23
N ARG A 10 -3.43 -0.35 -13.89
CA ARG A 10 -2.11 -0.92 -13.68
C ARG A 10 -1.29 -0.74 -14.94
N PHE A 11 -0.09 -0.21 -14.75
CA PHE A 11 0.85 0.04 -15.83
C PHE A 11 2.17 -0.64 -15.50
N ARG A 12 2.58 -1.58 -16.35
CA ARG A 12 3.95 -2.09 -16.34
C ARG A 12 4.82 -1.30 -17.31
N ASN A 13 4.29 -1.07 -18.51
CA ASN A 13 4.95 -0.34 -19.58
C ASN A 13 3.92 0.58 -20.25
N LEU A 14 4.14 1.89 -20.15
CA LEU A 14 3.50 2.85 -21.05
C LEU A 14 4.36 3.03 -22.31
N PRO A 15 3.82 3.44 -23.46
CA PRO A 15 4.61 3.84 -24.61
C PRO A 15 5.54 5.04 -24.30
N ASP A 16 6.72 5.10 -24.93
CA ASP A 16 7.72 6.15 -24.66
C ASP A 16 7.20 7.55 -24.97
N ASP A 17 6.44 7.70 -26.06
CA ASP A 17 5.79 8.95 -26.45
C ASP A 17 4.80 9.46 -25.39
N VAL A 18 4.14 8.56 -24.67
CA VAL A 18 3.26 8.95 -23.56
C VAL A 18 4.08 9.36 -22.34
N VAL A 19 5.10 8.56 -22.00
CA VAL A 19 5.98 8.80 -20.83
C VAL A 19 6.76 10.12 -20.96
N ASP A 20 7.19 10.48 -22.17
CA ASP A 20 7.96 11.69 -22.43
C ASP A 20 7.16 12.99 -22.23
N THR A 21 5.83 12.92 -22.32
CA THR A 21 4.94 14.07 -22.07
C THR A 21 4.63 14.29 -20.58
N MET A 22 5.01 13.36 -19.72
CA MET A 22 4.70 13.42 -18.29
C MET A 22 5.64 14.37 -17.53
N PRO A 23 5.20 14.90 -16.37
CA PRO A 23 6.10 15.59 -15.45
C PRO A 23 7.29 14.70 -15.07
N GLU A 24 8.45 15.32 -14.86
CA GLU A 24 9.73 14.61 -14.68
C GLU A 24 9.69 13.54 -13.59
N HIS A 25 9.04 13.80 -12.45
CA HIS A 25 8.93 12.86 -11.34
C HIS A 25 8.06 11.64 -11.68
N ILE A 26 6.98 11.83 -12.46
CA ILE A 26 6.15 10.74 -12.96
C ILE A 26 6.93 9.93 -14.00
N ARG A 27 7.58 10.61 -14.96
CA ARG A 27 8.41 9.98 -15.98
C ARG A 27 9.50 9.13 -15.36
N ALA A 28 10.26 9.67 -14.40
CA ALA A 28 11.31 8.96 -13.69
C ALA A 28 10.78 7.70 -12.98
N THR A 29 9.57 7.77 -12.41
CA THR A 29 8.92 6.62 -11.77
C THR A 29 8.61 5.51 -12.75
N PHE A 30 8.07 5.84 -13.94
CA PHE A 30 7.82 4.84 -14.99
C PHE A 30 9.12 4.24 -15.56
N LEU A 31 10.16 5.05 -15.74
CA LEU A 31 11.46 4.52 -16.17
C LEU A 31 12.05 3.57 -15.12
N ALA A 32 11.95 3.91 -13.83
CA ALA A 32 12.38 3.04 -12.75
C ALA A 32 11.54 1.75 -12.68
N ALA A 33 10.22 1.84 -12.88
CA ALA A 33 9.32 0.68 -12.91
C ALA A 33 9.78 -0.36 -13.94
N ARG A 34 10.16 0.10 -15.14
CA ARG A 34 10.71 -0.76 -16.20
C ARG A 34 12.06 -1.37 -15.83
N GLN A 35 12.94 -0.55 -15.24
CA GLN A 35 14.31 -0.97 -14.92
C GLN A 35 14.36 -1.96 -13.75
N TYR A 36 13.50 -1.78 -12.75
CA TYR A 36 13.54 -2.51 -11.48
C TYR A 36 12.38 -3.50 -11.29
N ASP A 37 11.59 -3.71 -12.34
CA ASP A 37 10.50 -4.67 -12.43
C ASP A 37 9.46 -4.55 -11.30
N PHE A 38 8.78 -3.40 -11.26
CA PHE A 38 7.58 -3.18 -10.47
C PHE A 38 6.49 -2.52 -11.31
N ASP A 39 5.24 -2.67 -10.89
CA ASP A 39 4.10 -2.03 -11.57
C ASP A 39 3.75 -0.68 -10.92
N VAL A 40 3.25 0.26 -11.72
CA VAL A 40 2.61 1.48 -11.20
C VAL A 40 1.11 1.27 -11.21
N GLU A 41 0.47 1.42 -10.06
CA GLU A 41 -0.97 1.28 -9.90
C GLU A 41 -1.60 2.59 -9.47
N LEU A 42 -2.54 3.09 -10.26
CA LEU A 42 -3.34 4.28 -9.97
C LEU A 42 -4.67 3.85 -9.38
N LEU A 43 -4.94 4.30 -8.15
CA LEU A 43 -6.25 4.17 -7.52
C LEU A 43 -7.04 5.44 -7.77
N CYS A 44 -8.23 5.25 -8.34
CA CYS A 44 -9.19 6.30 -8.60
C CYS A 44 -10.32 6.25 -7.56
N PRO A 45 -10.94 7.39 -7.23
CA PRO A 45 -12.16 7.44 -6.41
C PRO A 45 -13.26 6.52 -6.97
N GLN A 46 -14.05 5.95 -6.07
CA GLN A 46 -15.23 5.12 -6.33
C GLN A 46 -14.98 3.82 -7.08
N VAL A 47 -13.72 3.35 -7.12
CA VAL A 47 -13.36 2.09 -7.76
C VAL A 47 -12.99 1.03 -6.72
N ASN A 48 -13.62 -0.14 -6.81
CA ASN A 48 -13.21 -1.32 -6.05
C ASN A 48 -11.94 -1.91 -6.67
N VAL A 49 -10.94 -2.21 -5.84
CA VAL A 49 -9.67 -2.75 -6.33
C VAL A 49 -9.59 -4.25 -6.01
N PRO A 50 -9.62 -5.14 -7.02
CA PRO A 50 -9.61 -6.58 -6.78
C PRO A 50 -8.25 -7.03 -6.22
N GLY A 51 -8.22 -7.38 -4.93
CA GLY A 51 -7.01 -7.78 -4.21
C GLY A 51 -6.20 -8.91 -4.87
N THR A 52 -6.85 -9.84 -5.58
CA THR A 52 -6.18 -10.96 -6.28
C THR A 52 -5.46 -10.57 -7.57
N ARG A 53 -5.66 -9.33 -8.06
CA ARG A 53 -5.09 -8.85 -9.33
C ARG A 53 -4.00 -7.79 -9.16
N ARG A 54 -3.72 -7.39 -7.91
CA ARG A 54 -2.66 -6.43 -7.57
C ARG A 54 -1.29 -7.03 -7.89
N ALA A 55 -0.38 -6.22 -8.41
CA ALA A 55 1.00 -6.64 -8.67
C ALA A 55 1.76 -6.87 -7.36
N SER A 56 2.55 -7.93 -7.25
CA SER A 56 3.29 -8.24 -6.02
C SER A 56 4.26 -7.12 -5.61
N ARG A 57 4.96 -6.53 -6.59
CA ARG A 57 5.80 -5.35 -6.42
C ARG A 57 5.16 -4.17 -7.12
N ARG A 58 4.80 -3.13 -6.37
CA ARG A 58 4.01 -2.01 -6.89
C ARG A 58 4.30 -0.67 -6.24
N PHE A 59 4.36 0.36 -7.09
CA PHE A 59 4.17 1.75 -6.70
C PHE A 59 2.68 2.06 -6.73
N VAL A 60 2.13 2.50 -5.60
CA VAL A 60 0.71 2.83 -5.45
C VAL A 60 0.55 4.34 -5.46
N LEU A 61 -0.13 4.85 -6.49
CA LEU A 61 -0.51 6.26 -6.58
C LEU A 61 -2.00 6.38 -6.27
N VAL A 62 -2.33 7.18 -5.26
CA VAL A 62 -3.70 7.59 -4.96
C VAL A 62 -3.81 9.06 -5.32
N SER A 63 -4.77 9.43 -6.17
CA SER A 63 -5.00 10.83 -6.52
C SER A 63 -6.48 11.19 -6.34
N ASP A 64 -6.75 12.11 -5.41
CA ASP A 64 -8.10 12.67 -5.21
C ASP A 64 -8.30 14.04 -5.87
N ASP A 65 -7.29 14.50 -6.63
CA ASP A 65 -7.26 15.80 -7.32
C ASP A 65 -7.99 15.77 -8.67
N ALA A 66 -9.07 14.99 -8.76
CA ALA A 66 -9.91 15.03 -9.95
C ALA A 66 -10.58 16.41 -10.04
N SER A 67 -10.57 17.01 -11.23
CA SER A 67 -11.04 18.36 -11.54
C SER A 67 -12.53 18.65 -11.26
N GLU A 68 -13.29 17.66 -10.80
CA GLU A 68 -14.69 17.82 -10.40
C GLU A 68 -14.77 17.99 -8.87
N PRO A 69 -15.76 18.71 -8.34
CA PRO A 69 -16.03 18.78 -6.91
C PRO A 69 -16.61 17.44 -6.39
N ALA A 70 -15.89 16.33 -6.58
CA ALA A 70 -16.17 15.05 -5.96
C ALA A 70 -15.91 15.20 -4.45
N SER A 71 -16.96 14.90 -3.69
CA SER A 71 -17.12 15.23 -2.27
C SER A 71 -16.45 14.28 -1.30
N GLY A 72 -15.34 13.64 -1.63
CA GLY A 72 -14.67 12.84 -0.62
C GLY A 72 -13.21 12.59 -0.94
N GLY A 73 -12.35 12.95 0.02
CA GLY A 73 -10.98 12.48 0.05
C GLY A 73 -10.97 10.96 0.29
N PRO A 74 -10.48 10.47 1.45
CA PRO A 74 -10.26 9.04 1.65
C PRO A 74 -11.50 8.15 1.51
N LEU A 75 -12.69 8.66 1.85
CA LEU A 75 -13.92 7.85 1.88
C LEU A 75 -14.40 7.38 0.51
N GLU A 76 -13.93 8.00 -0.57
CA GLU A 76 -14.28 7.57 -1.92
C GLU A 76 -13.45 6.36 -2.38
N PHE A 77 -12.39 6.00 -1.66
CA PHE A 77 -11.46 4.95 -2.08
C PHE A 77 -11.79 3.62 -1.42
N ASP A 78 -11.35 2.53 -2.07
CA ASP A 78 -11.36 1.20 -1.47
C ASP A 78 -10.34 1.12 -0.31
N LEU A 79 -10.79 1.55 0.87
CA LEU A 79 -9.96 1.59 2.07
C LEU A 79 -9.50 0.20 2.52
N ALA A 80 -10.21 -0.87 2.15
CA ALA A 80 -9.80 -2.23 2.46
C ALA A 80 -8.59 -2.64 1.61
N ALA A 81 -8.62 -2.36 0.30
CA ALA A 81 -7.47 -2.56 -0.57
C ALA A 81 -6.28 -1.69 -0.15
N LEU A 82 -6.55 -0.43 0.23
CA LEU A 82 -5.52 0.50 0.68
C LEU A 82 -4.90 0.08 2.02
N ALA A 83 -5.66 -0.53 2.92
CA ALA A 83 -5.15 -0.99 4.21
C ALA A 83 -4.01 -2.01 4.04
N ALA A 84 -4.15 -2.93 3.08
CA ALA A 84 -3.11 -3.90 2.78
C ALA A 84 -1.83 -3.23 2.27
N ASP A 85 -1.97 -2.21 1.40
CA ASP A 85 -0.84 -1.45 0.89
C ASP A 85 -0.15 -0.65 2.00
N VAL A 86 -0.91 0.04 2.85
CA VAL A 86 -0.38 0.85 3.97
C VAL A 86 0.34 -0.02 4.99
N CYS A 87 -0.15 -1.23 5.27
CA CYS A 87 0.51 -2.13 6.22
C CYS A 87 1.82 -2.71 5.67
N ALA A 88 1.92 -2.88 4.34
CA ALA A 88 3.08 -3.46 3.68
C ALA A 88 4.12 -2.42 3.23
N ALA A 89 3.70 -1.17 3.02
CA ALA A 89 4.59 -0.10 2.60
C ALA A 89 5.57 0.27 3.72
N ARG A 90 6.83 0.49 3.36
CA ARG A 90 7.84 1.02 4.30
C ARG A 90 7.49 2.43 4.75
N ARG A 91 7.08 3.26 3.79
CA ARG A 91 6.72 4.66 3.96
C ARG A 91 5.47 4.96 3.14
N THR A 92 4.69 5.90 3.65
CA THR A 92 3.54 6.46 2.95
C THR A 92 3.70 7.97 2.91
N PHE A 93 3.57 8.54 1.72
CA PHE A 93 3.69 9.97 1.49
C PHE A 93 2.31 10.56 1.22
N VAL A 94 1.99 11.69 1.84
CA VAL A 94 0.79 12.48 1.55
C VAL A 94 1.25 13.86 1.10
N ILE A 95 0.96 14.20 -0.15
CA ILE A 95 1.44 15.42 -0.82
C ILE A 95 0.23 16.24 -1.20
N SER A 96 0.24 17.51 -0.83
CA SER A 96 -0.83 18.44 -1.15
C SER A 96 -0.60 19.13 -2.51
N THR A 97 -1.65 19.27 -3.31
CA THR A 97 -1.60 19.85 -4.68
C THR A 97 -1.22 21.33 -4.75
N GLN A 98 -1.11 22.00 -3.60
CA GLN A 98 -0.57 23.37 -3.51
C GLN A 98 0.94 23.42 -3.21
N GLN A 99 1.62 22.28 -3.09
CA GLN A 99 3.05 22.22 -2.76
C GLN A 99 3.97 22.40 -3.97
N SER A 100 5.24 22.72 -3.70
CA SER A 100 6.28 22.82 -4.74
C SER A 100 6.46 21.50 -5.49
N VAL A 101 6.78 21.60 -6.79
CA VAL A 101 7.23 20.48 -7.64
C VAL A 101 8.38 19.70 -7.00
N ASP A 102 9.23 20.36 -6.22
CA ASP A 102 10.35 19.69 -5.53
C ASP A 102 9.87 18.68 -4.48
N ILE A 103 8.76 18.95 -3.80
CA ILE A 103 8.21 18.05 -2.79
C ILE A 103 7.59 16.82 -3.47
N TYR A 104 6.90 17.04 -4.60
CA TYR A 104 6.45 15.95 -5.48
C TYR A 104 7.63 15.08 -5.89
N ALA A 105 8.66 15.68 -6.50
CA ALA A 105 9.83 14.96 -6.95
C ALA A 105 10.52 14.18 -5.82
N ALA A 106 10.69 14.78 -4.65
CA ALA A 106 11.31 14.12 -3.50
C ALA A 106 10.51 12.92 -2.99
N ALA A 107 9.19 13.05 -2.89
CA ALA A 107 8.33 11.95 -2.42
C ALA A 107 8.29 10.79 -3.41
N TYR A 108 8.17 11.07 -4.71
CA TYR A 108 8.23 10.05 -5.75
C TYR A 108 9.60 9.35 -5.79
N ALA A 109 10.69 10.12 -5.71
CA ALA A 109 12.04 9.55 -5.66
C ALA A 109 12.24 8.65 -4.44
N ALA A 110 11.81 9.10 -3.25
CA ALA A 110 11.89 8.31 -2.03
C ALA A 110 11.04 7.03 -2.11
N ALA A 111 9.86 7.13 -2.71
CA ALA A 111 8.98 5.98 -2.90
C ALA A 111 9.58 4.94 -3.86
N VAL A 112 10.21 5.40 -4.96
CA VAL A 112 10.96 4.54 -5.89
C VAL A 112 12.18 3.92 -5.21
N GLU A 113 12.90 4.68 -4.40
CA GLU A 113 14.08 4.21 -3.67
C GLU A 113 13.73 3.06 -2.69
N ASP A 114 12.54 3.11 -2.07
CA ASP A 114 12.04 1.98 -1.26
C ASP A 114 11.86 0.72 -2.12
N LEU A 115 11.28 0.84 -3.31
CA LEU A 115 11.09 -0.31 -4.21
C LEU A 115 12.43 -0.88 -4.71
N ILE A 116 13.40 -0.01 -5.02
CA ILE A 116 14.77 -0.39 -5.40
C ILE A 116 15.48 -1.09 -4.23
N SER A 117 15.24 -0.66 -3.01
CA SER A 117 15.80 -1.24 -1.79
C SER A 117 15.22 -2.62 -1.44
N GLY A 118 14.27 -3.12 -2.23
CA GLY A 118 13.69 -4.47 -2.06
C GLY A 118 12.38 -4.50 -1.28
N TYR A 119 11.78 -3.35 -0.96
CA TYR A 119 10.41 -3.33 -0.46
C TYR A 119 9.44 -3.62 -1.61
N ASP A 120 8.37 -4.35 -1.32
CA ASP A 120 7.40 -4.74 -2.34
C ASP A 120 6.41 -3.62 -2.67
N ILE A 121 6.12 -2.74 -1.71
CA ILE A 121 5.07 -1.73 -1.85
C ILE A 121 5.59 -0.38 -1.39
N SER A 122 5.26 0.64 -2.16
CA SER A 122 5.47 2.05 -1.79
C SER A 122 4.26 2.87 -2.22
N LEU A 123 3.90 3.89 -1.43
CA LEU A 123 2.60 4.56 -1.56
C LEU A 123 2.73 6.07 -1.50
N VAL A 124 2.18 6.75 -2.52
CA VAL A 124 2.04 8.19 -2.59
C VAL A 124 0.57 8.55 -2.73
N VAL A 125 0.11 9.44 -1.86
CA VAL A 125 -1.21 10.09 -1.95
C VAL A 125 -1.02 11.53 -2.39
N GLU A 126 -1.54 11.85 -3.56
CA GLU A 126 -1.73 13.21 -4.03
C GLU A 126 -3.13 13.66 -3.65
N THR A 127 -3.22 14.74 -2.89
CA THR A 127 -4.50 15.21 -2.36
C THR A 127 -4.63 16.72 -2.37
N ARG A 128 -5.86 17.20 -2.43
CA ARG A 128 -6.15 18.61 -2.20
C ARG A 128 -5.88 18.98 -0.72
N PRO A 129 -5.42 20.21 -0.43
CA PRO A 129 -5.14 20.62 0.95
C PRO A 129 -6.29 20.39 1.93
N ALA A 130 -7.54 20.52 1.46
CA ALA A 130 -8.75 20.30 2.27
C ALA A 130 -8.88 18.87 2.81
N PHE A 131 -8.24 17.88 2.18
CA PHE A 131 -8.32 16.46 2.57
C PHE A 131 -7.02 15.91 3.14
N ALA A 132 -5.93 16.68 3.18
CA ALA A 132 -4.64 16.23 3.68
C ALA A 132 -4.72 15.65 5.11
N ASP A 133 -5.40 16.35 6.02
CA ASP A 133 -5.62 15.86 7.40
C ASP A 133 -6.49 14.61 7.45
N ALA A 134 -7.52 14.53 6.60
CA ALA A 134 -8.38 13.36 6.51
C ALA A 134 -7.61 12.13 6.03
N TRP A 135 -6.75 12.30 5.03
CA TRP A 135 -5.85 11.26 4.54
C TRP A 135 -4.87 10.79 5.59
N MET A 136 -4.17 11.71 6.26
CA MET A 136 -3.23 11.35 7.32
C MET A 136 -3.91 10.53 8.42
N ARG A 137 -5.08 10.96 8.90
CA ARG A 137 -5.85 10.23 9.92
C ARG A 137 -6.30 8.85 9.44
N THR A 138 -6.74 8.77 8.18
CA THR A 138 -7.19 7.51 7.58
C THR A 138 -6.03 6.53 7.49
N LEU A 139 -4.91 6.92 6.89
CA LEU A 139 -3.73 6.09 6.70
C LEU A 139 -3.16 5.62 8.04
N LEU A 140 -3.09 6.50 9.05
CA LEU A 140 -2.67 6.13 10.40
C LEU A 140 -3.62 5.11 11.05
N SER A 141 -4.93 5.22 10.80
CA SER A 141 -5.92 4.28 11.31
C SER A 141 -5.81 2.92 10.62
N LEU A 142 -5.60 2.91 9.30
CA LEU A 142 -5.41 1.69 8.51
C LEU A 142 -4.13 0.95 8.92
N GLY A 143 -3.00 1.65 9.08
CA GLY A 143 -1.74 1.06 9.51
C GLY A 143 -1.76 0.48 10.93
N ARG A 144 -2.61 1.02 11.81
CA ARG A 144 -2.81 0.47 13.18
C ARG A 144 -3.71 -0.77 13.19
N GLY A 145 -4.63 -0.91 12.23
CA GLY A 145 -5.55 -2.04 12.13
C GLY A 145 -4.88 -3.38 11.79
N GLY A 146 -3.67 -3.35 11.19
CA GLY A 146 -2.92 -4.54 10.79
C GLY A 146 -2.27 -5.36 11.92
N VAL A 147 -2.34 -4.90 13.18
CA VAL A 147 -1.73 -5.61 14.34
C VAL A 147 -2.73 -6.52 15.08
N ALA A 148 -3.94 -6.71 14.55
CA ALA A 148 -4.90 -7.67 15.10
C ALA A 148 -4.76 -9.05 14.42
N GLY A 149 -3.58 -9.66 14.52
CA GLY A 149 -3.49 -11.11 14.42
C GLY A 149 -4.28 -11.74 15.59
N PRO A 150 -4.98 -12.88 15.39
CA PRO A 150 -5.64 -13.54 16.49
C PRO A 150 -4.57 -13.91 17.51
N ARG A 151 -4.67 -13.37 18.74
CA ARG A 151 -4.00 -14.00 19.88
C ARG A 151 -4.58 -15.40 19.96
N GLU A 152 -3.85 -16.38 19.45
CA GLU A 152 -4.02 -17.76 19.84
C GLU A 152 -3.93 -17.80 21.36
N THR A 153 -5.08 -17.83 22.03
CA THR A 153 -5.19 -18.28 23.41
C THR A 153 -4.96 -19.79 23.40
N GLY A 154 -3.72 -20.18 23.12
CA GLY A 154 -3.19 -21.49 23.37
C GLY A 154 -3.10 -21.68 24.88
N ARG A 155 -4.18 -22.15 25.50
CA ARG A 155 -4.14 -22.82 26.81
C ARG A 155 -5.05 -24.04 26.80
N GLY A 156 -4.70 -24.99 25.94
CA GLY A 156 -5.10 -26.39 26.17
C GLY A 156 -4.44 -26.90 27.46
N PRO A 157 -5.13 -27.74 28.25
CA PRO A 157 -4.56 -28.27 29.48
C PRO A 157 -3.40 -29.21 29.16
N ARG A 158 -2.22 -28.91 29.71
CA ARG A 158 -1.08 -29.84 29.73
C ARG A 158 -1.52 -31.13 30.39
N LYS A 159 -1.63 -32.22 29.63
CA LYS A 159 -1.57 -33.58 30.17
C LYS A 159 -0.16 -33.78 30.74
N THR A 160 -0.09 -33.93 32.05
CA THR A 160 1.08 -34.43 32.79
C THR A 160 1.46 -35.81 32.27
N PRO A 161 2.75 -36.09 31.97
CA PRO A 161 3.20 -37.45 31.76
C PRO A 161 3.38 -38.15 33.11
N SER A 162 2.52 -39.12 33.40
CA SER A 162 2.66 -40.02 34.54
C SER A 162 3.79 -41.01 34.29
N LEU A 163 4.86 -40.94 35.09
CA LEU A 163 5.94 -41.92 35.12
C LEU A 163 5.44 -43.27 35.68
N PRO A 164 5.92 -44.42 35.17
CA PRO A 164 5.57 -45.72 35.72
C PRO A 164 6.23 -45.97 37.09
N ARG A 165 5.42 -46.45 38.03
CA ARG A 165 5.81 -46.83 39.40
C ARG A 165 6.75 -48.04 39.36
N ARG A 166 7.90 -47.88 40.00
CA ARG A 166 8.95 -48.88 40.24
C ARG A 166 8.37 -50.09 41.01
N ALA A 167 8.54 -51.29 40.48
CA ALA A 167 8.22 -52.54 41.18
C ALA A 167 9.22 -52.76 42.32
N GLU A 168 8.71 -52.87 43.55
CA GLU A 168 9.46 -53.37 44.68
C GLU A 168 9.56 -54.89 44.57
N SER A 169 10.78 -55.37 44.33
CA SER A 169 11.16 -56.76 44.56
C SER A 169 12.12 -56.76 45.75
N LYS A 170 11.66 -57.24 46.90
CA LYS A 170 12.53 -57.82 47.91
C LYS A 170 11.90 -59.10 48.43
N ALA A 171 12.59 -60.18 48.12
CA ALA A 171 12.46 -61.48 48.75
C ALA A 171 13.16 -61.47 50.12
N GLN A 172 12.76 -62.46 50.92
CA GLN A 172 13.24 -62.90 52.24
C GLN A 172 12.66 -62.15 53.45
#